data_AF-A0A2K2VMW8-F1
#
_entry.id   AF-A0A2K2VMW8-F1
#
_cell.length_a   1.000
_cell.length_b   1.000
_cell.length_c   1.000
_cell.angle_alpha   90.00
_cell.angle_beta   90.00
_cell.angle_gamma   90.00
#
_symmetry.space_group_name_H-M   'P 1'
#
loop_
_entity.id
_entity.type
_entity.pdbx_description
1 polymer ?
#
loop_
_entity_poly.entity_id
_entity_poly.type
_entity_poly.pdbx_seq_one_letter_code
_entity_poly.pdbx_strand_id
1 'polypeptide(L)'
;EYFGDRAHRATYRSVANSQGLADIISFFLGGIPMCHGAGGLAAHYRFGARTAGSNLIIGGVFVLLAMIFGENIVAILKLLPFSLLGVLLVFAGLQLTLMIQDLRDRKDLFVALFMLGIALATNLGVAFLVGIIVAYAFKSDKLTI
;
A
#
# COMPACT_ATOMS: atom_id res chain seq x y z
N GLU A 1 2.13 9.66 15.55
CA GLU A 1 3.58 9.97 15.57
C GLU A 1 3.99 11.02 14.54
N TYR A 2 3.79 10.81 13.23
CA TYR A 2 4.32 11.72 12.20
C TYR A 2 3.70 13.13 12.12
N PHE A 3 2.37 13.30 12.27
CA PHE A 3 1.71 14.59 11.97
C PHE A 3 1.05 15.27 13.17
N GLY A 4 1.33 14.80 14.39
CA GLY A 4 0.76 15.34 15.64
C GLY A 4 -0.75 15.52 15.53
N ASP A 5 -1.24 16.70 15.88
CA ASP A 5 -2.67 17.04 15.83
C ASP A 5 -3.26 16.86 14.44
N ARG A 6 -2.53 17.12 13.34
CA ARG A 6 -3.09 16.98 11.98
C ARG A 6 -3.50 15.55 11.63
N ALA A 7 -2.99 14.55 12.34
CA ALA A 7 -3.35 13.16 12.14
C ALA A 7 -4.85 12.88 12.43
N HIS A 8 -5.53 13.71 13.23
CA HIS A 8 -6.97 13.52 13.54
C HIS A 8 -7.87 13.52 12.29
N ARG A 9 -7.41 14.11 11.18
CA ARG A 9 -8.15 14.18 9.91
C ARG A 9 -8.16 12.84 9.16
N ALA A 10 -7.23 11.94 9.48
CA ALA A 10 -7.10 10.62 8.85
C ALA A 10 -8.06 9.60 9.51
N THR A 11 -9.36 9.90 9.48
CA THR A 11 -10.40 8.97 9.95
C THR A 11 -10.71 7.93 8.88
N TYR A 12 -11.25 6.77 9.27
CA TYR A 12 -11.66 5.71 8.34
C TYR A 12 -12.54 6.23 7.20
N ARG A 13 -13.52 7.09 7.51
CA ARG A 13 -14.41 7.70 6.50
C ARG A 13 -13.67 8.66 5.57
N SER A 14 -12.80 9.51 6.12
CA SER A 14 -12.03 10.48 5.34
C SER A 14 -11.08 9.80 4.35
N VAL A 15 -10.36 8.78 4.83
CA VAL A 15 -9.43 8.00 4.01
C VAL A 15 -10.18 7.19 2.96
N ALA A 16 -11.27 6.50 3.32
CA ALA A 16 -12.08 5.74 2.36
C ALA A 16 -12.70 6.64 1.28
N ASN A 17 -13.28 7.78 1.65
CA ASN A 17 -13.89 8.71 0.71
C ASN A 17 -12.85 9.35 -0.21
N SER A 18 -11.69 9.74 0.31
CA SER A 18 -10.63 10.33 -0.51
C SER A 18 -10.01 9.33 -1.49
N GLN A 19 -9.81 8.08 -1.08
CA GLN A 19 -9.35 7.01 -1.98
C GLN A 19 -10.39 6.70 -3.05
N GLY A 20 -11.66 6.50 -2.66
CA GLY A 20 -12.72 6.21 -3.62
C GLY A 20 -12.88 7.32 -4.67
N LEU A 21 -12.81 8.59 -4.26
CA LEU A 21 -12.86 9.72 -5.20
C LEU A 21 -11.64 9.73 -6.12
N ALA A 22 -10.44 9.48 -5.59
CA ALA A 22 -9.21 9.42 -6.38
C ALA A 22 -9.24 8.28 -7.40
N ASP A 23 -9.77 7.11 -7.03
CA ASP A 23 -9.89 5.96 -7.92
C ASP A 23 -10.93 6.18 -9.01
N ILE A 24 -12.06 6.85 -8.72
CA ILE A 24 -13.05 7.26 -9.72
C ILE A 24 -12.40 8.20 -10.75
N ILE A 25 -11.64 9.20 -10.29
CA ILE A 25 -10.92 10.12 -11.17
C ILE A 25 -9.88 9.36 -12.00
N SER A 26 -9.12 8.46 -11.38
CA SER A 26 -8.13 7.60 -12.04
C SER A 26 -8.76 6.79 -13.17
N PHE A 27 -9.91 6.16 -12.90
CA PHE A 27 -10.65 5.39 -13.90
C PHE A 27 -11.03 6.22 -15.13
N PHE A 28 -11.56 7.43 -14.96
CA PHE A 28 -11.90 8.31 -16.08
C PHE A 28 -10.68 8.74 -16.91
N LEU A 29 -9.50 8.77 -16.30
CA LEU A 29 -8.24 9.09 -16.97
C LEU A 29 -7.50 7.85 -17.52
N GLY A 30 -8.10 6.64 -17.43
CA GLY A 30 -7.48 5.39 -17.86
C GLY A 30 -6.35 4.89 -16.95
N GLY A 31 -6.30 5.39 -15.72
CA GLY A 31 -5.33 5.00 -14.70
C GLY A 31 -5.68 3.69 -13.98
N ILE A 32 -4.76 3.22 -13.15
CA ILE A 32 -4.93 2.04 -12.29
C ILE A 32 -5.46 2.43 -10.90
N PRO A 33 -6.06 1.49 -10.15
CA PRO A 33 -6.47 1.73 -8.76
C PRO A 33 -5.29 2.19 -7.90
N MET A 34 -5.54 3.15 -7.04
CA MET A 34 -4.54 3.78 -6.17
C MET A 34 -4.86 3.55 -4.70
N CYS A 35 -3.84 3.71 -3.87
CA CYS A 35 -4.00 3.72 -2.42
C CYS A 35 -3.32 4.95 -1.82
N HIS A 36 -3.53 5.16 -0.53
CA HIS A 36 -3.00 6.36 0.12
C HIS A 36 -1.47 6.38 0.25
N GLY A 37 -0.79 5.23 0.07
CA GLY A 37 0.67 5.16 0.03
C GLY A 37 1.34 5.53 1.37
N ALA A 38 0.84 5.03 2.49
CA ALA A 38 1.32 5.38 3.83
C ALA A 38 2.84 5.17 4.02
N GLY A 39 3.41 4.09 3.45
CA GLY A 39 4.84 3.81 3.50
C GLY A 39 5.68 4.86 2.76
N GLY A 40 5.26 5.25 1.54
CA GLY A 40 5.93 6.31 0.77
C GLY A 40 5.86 7.67 1.47
N LEU A 41 4.70 7.99 2.05
CA LEU A 41 4.52 9.20 2.85
C LEU A 41 5.41 9.22 4.10
N ALA A 42 5.59 8.09 4.78
CA ALA A 42 6.54 7.98 5.89
C ALA A 42 7.99 8.19 5.43
N ALA A 43 8.36 7.67 4.25
CA ALA A 43 9.68 7.92 3.66
C ALA A 43 9.88 9.42 3.35
N HIS A 44 8.93 10.06 2.66
CA HIS A 44 8.99 11.51 2.38
C HIS A 44 9.10 12.32 3.68
N TYR A 45 8.36 11.93 4.73
CA TYR A 45 8.48 12.56 6.04
C TYR A 45 9.90 12.39 6.64
N ARG A 46 10.50 11.20 6.57
CA ARG A 46 11.88 10.99 7.02
C ARG A 46 12.90 11.79 6.22
N PHE A 47 12.66 12.03 4.93
CA PHE A 47 13.47 12.91 4.08
C PHE A 47 13.16 14.42 4.24
N GLY A 48 12.36 14.81 5.23
CA GLY A 48 12.12 16.21 5.58
C GLY A 48 10.84 16.83 5.03
N ALA A 49 10.02 16.11 4.25
CA ALA A 49 8.73 16.62 3.81
C ALA A 49 7.75 16.74 4.99
N ARG A 50 7.00 17.85 5.05
CA ARG A 50 6.01 18.12 6.13
C ARG A 50 4.62 18.48 5.62
N THR A 51 4.47 18.56 4.29
CA THR A 51 3.25 18.97 3.59
C THR A 51 3.01 18.06 2.38
N ALA A 52 1.80 18.13 1.81
CA ALA A 52 1.45 17.44 0.56
C ALA A 52 2.22 17.96 -0.67
N GLY A 53 2.99 19.05 -0.53
CA GLY A 53 3.77 19.64 -1.62
C GLY A 53 4.75 18.65 -2.25
N SER A 54 5.36 17.75 -1.47
CA SER A 54 6.26 16.73 -2.04
C SER A 54 5.55 15.83 -3.04
N ASN A 55 4.33 15.38 -2.73
CA ASN A 55 3.56 14.53 -3.62
C ASN A 55 3.11 15.29 -4.87
N LEU A 56 2.71 16.56 -4.71
CA LEU A 56 2.32 17.43 -5.83
C LEU A 56 3.49 17.72 -6.77
N ILE A 57 4.69 17.97 -6.23
CA ILE A 57 5.90 18.20 -7.04
C ILE A 57 6.25 16.93 -7.82
N ILE A 58 6.28 15.77 -7.16
CA ILE A 58 6.60 14.49 -7.83
C ILE A 58 5.59 14.19 -8.94
N GLY A 59 4.29 14.30 -8.63
CA GLY A 59 3.23 14.09 -9.63
C GLY A 59 3.30 15.10 -10.78
N GLY A 60 3.55 16.37 -10.47
CA GLY A 60 3.73 17.42 -11.47
C GLY A 60 4.92 17.17 -12.39
N VAL A 61 6.05 16.73 -11.84
CA VAL A 61 7.23 16.34 -12.65
C VAL A 61 6.90 15.17 -13.57
N PHE A 62 6.18 14.15 -13.10
CA PHE A 62 5.77 13.03 -13.96
C PHE A 62 4.80 13.44 -15.06
N VAL A 63 3.83 14.31 -14.76
CA VAL A 63 2.92 14.85 -15.78
C VAL A 63 3.69 15.69 -16.81
N LEU A 64 4.59 16.57 -16.37
CA LEU A 64 5.42 17.37 -17.28
C LEU A 64 6.32 16.50 -18.16
N LEU A 65 6.96 15.48 -17.59
CA LEU A 65 7.76 14.53 -18.36
C LEU A 65 6.91 13.78 -19.39
N ALA A 66 5.72 13.32 -19.02
CA ALA A 66 4.80 12.66 -19.93
C ALA A 66 4.35 13.60 -21.06
N MET A 67 4.10 14.87 -20.77
CA MET A 67 3.71 15.87 -21.77
C MET A 67 4.85 16.24 -22.73
N ILE A 68 6.09 16.32 -22.23
CA ILE A 68 7.27 16.70 -23.04
C ILE A 68 7.77 15.53 -23.90
N PHE A 69 7.88 14.33 -23.31
CA PHE A 69 8.50 13.18 -23.96
C PHE A 69 7.49 12.21 -24.58
N GLY A 70 6.20 12.29 -24.21
CA GLY A 70 5.16 11.38 -24.69
C GLY A 70 5.54 9.92 -24.46
N GLU A 71 5.40 9.10 -25.50
CA GLU A 71 5.73 7.67 -25.48
C GLU A 71 7.23 7.39 -25.23
N ASN A 72 8.11 8.35 -25.55
CA ASN A 72 9.56 8.18 -25.38
C ASN A 72 9.99 8.19 -23.90
N ILE A 73 9.12 8.59 -22.97
CA ILE A 73 9.41 8.51 -21.53
C ILE A 73 9.74 7.08 -21.09
N VAL A 74 9.13 6.07 -21.74
CA VAL A 74 9.39 4.66 -21.44
C VAL A 74 10.84 4.29 -21.74
N ALA A 75 11.45 4.89 -22.78
CA ALA A 75 12.86 4.67 -23.09
C ALA A 75 13.77 5.24 -22.00
N ILE A 76 13.43 6.40 -21.43
CA ILE A 76 14.15 7.00 -20.29
C ILE A 76 13.99 6.13 -19.05
N LEU A 77 12.78 5.65 -18.75
CA LEU A 77 12.53 4.78 -17.61
C LEU A 77 13.22 3.41 -17.73
N LYS A 78 13.38 2.89 -18.95
CA LYS A 78 14.14 1.67 -19.23
C LYS A 78 15.65 1.79 -18.98
N LEU A 79 16.17 3.00 -18.76
CA LEU A 79 17.54 3.19 -18.26
C LEU A 79 17.71 2.70 -16.83
N LEU A 80 16.62 2.59 -16.06
CA LEU A 80 16.66 1.99 -14.73
C LEU A 80 16.81 0.47 -14.87
N PRO A 81 17.92 -0.12 -14.38
CA PRO A 81 18.16 -1.53 -14.53
C PRO A 81 17.13 -2.34 -13.71
N PHE A 82 16.58 -3.39 -14.31
CA PHE A 82 15.64 -4.29 -13.64
C PHE A 82 16.19 -4.87 -12.32
N SER A 83 17.50 -5.06 -12.23
CA SER A 83 18.17 -5.51 -11.01
C SER A 83 17.94 -4.55 -9.82
N LEU A 84 17.92 -3.24 -10.06
CA LEU A 84 17.67 -2.25 -8.99
C LEU A 84 16.22 -2.34 -8.51
N LEU A 85 15.26 -2.42 -9.44
CA LEU A 85 13.84 -2.57 -9.11
C LEU A 85 13.59 -3.87 -8.33
N GLY A 86 14.23 -4.97 -8.72
CA GLY A 86 14.15 -6.25 -8.02
C GLY A 86 14.67 -6.18 -6.59
N VAL A 87 15.85 -5.56 -6.38
CA VAL A 87 16.40 -5.38 -5.02
C VAL A 87 15.49 -4.51 -4.16
N LEU A 88 14.96 -3.42 -4.71
CA LEU A 88 14.01 -2.56 -4.00
C LEU A 88 12.72 -3.30 -3.64
N LEU A 89 12.22 -4.16 -4.53
CA LEU A 89 11.01 -4.95 -4.29
C LEU A 89 11.23 -5.99 -3.19
N VAL A 90 12.36 -6.70 -3.21
CA VAL A 90 12.73 -7.64 -2.14
C VAL A 90 12.86 -6.91 -0.80
N PHE A 91 13.55 -5.77 -0.78
CA PHE A 91 13.70 -4.96 0.42
C PHE A 91 12.35 -4.49 0.98
N ALA A 92 11.46 -3.96 0.13
CA ALA A 92 10.12 -3.55 0.53
C ALA A 92 9.28 -4.73 1.04
N GLY A 93 9.37 -5.89 0.39
CA GLY A 93 8.69 -7.12 0.81
C GLY A 93 9.17 -7.63 2.17
N LEU A 94 10.48 -7.63 2.42
CA LEU A 94 11.07 -7.96 3.72
C LEU A 94 10.61 -6.99 4.80
N GLN A 95 10.62 -5.68 4.52
CA GLN A 95 10.15 -4.68 5.46
C GLN A 95 8.67 -4.84 5.80
N LEU A 96 7.83 -5.21 4.82
CA LEU A 96 6.41 -5.47 5.05
C LEU A 96 6.20 -6.76 5.86
N THR A 97 7.04 -7.77 5.66
CA THR A 97 6.99 -9.04 6.42
C THR A 97 7.28 -8.82 7.90
N LEU A 98 8.12 -7.85 8.27
CA LEU A 98 8.42 -7.54 9.68
C LEU A 98 7.18 -7.10 10.47
N MET A 99 6.11 -6.65 9.83
CA MET A 99 4.83 -6.34 10.51
C MET A 99 4.20 -7.56 11.18
N ILE A 100 4.66 -8.78 10.87
CA ILE A 100 4.26 -9.99 11.59
C ILE A 100 4.57 -9.90 13.10
N GLN A 101 5.58 -9.11 13.49
CA GLN A 101 5.97 -8.91 14.88
C GLN A 101 4.96 -8.10 15.68
N ASP A 102 4.07 -7.35 15.01
CA ASP A 102 3.02 -6.57 15.65
C ASP A 102 1.83 -7.44 16.11
N LEU A 103 1.74 -8.69 15.62
CA LEU A 103 0.71 -9.64 16.02
C LEU A 103 1.07 -10.31 17.35
N ARG A 104 0.30 -10.00 18.40
CA ARG A 104 0.53 -10.50 19.77
C ARG A 104 -0.19 -11.83 20.06
N ASP A 105 -1.36 -12.02 19.46
CA ASP A 105 -2.19 -13.20 19.72
C ASP A 105 -1.87 -14.36 18.77
N ARG A 106 -1.82 -15.59 19.30
CA ARG A 106 -1.58 -16.81 18.50
C ARG A 106 -2.65 -17.03 17.43
N LYS A 107 -3.89 -16.67 17.74
CA LYS A 107 -5.03 -16.75 16.82
C LYS A 107 -4.82 -15.84 15.61
N ASP A 108 -4.42 -14.58 15.83
CA ASP A 108 -4.20 -13.63 14.75
C ASP A 108 -2.98 -13.99 13.91
N LEU A 109 -1.91 -14.51 14.54
CA LEU A 109 -0.75 -15.04 13.82
C LEU A 109 -1.14 -16.22 12.93
N PHE A 110 -1.97 -17.14 13.43
CA PHE A 110 -2.48 -18.25 12.63
C PHE A 110 -3.29 -17.74 11.44
N VAL A 111 -4.20 -16.79 11.64
CA VAL A 111 -4.98 -16.18 10.55
C VAL A 111 -4.05 -15.57 9.50
N ALA A 112 -3.06 -14.78 9.91
CA ALA A 112 -2.12 -14.14 9.00
C ALA A 112 -1.29 -15.16 8.18
N LEU A 113 -0.74 -16.19 8.82
CA LEU A 113 0.02 -17.25 8.16
C LEU A 113 -0.87 -18.12 7.25
N PHE A 114 -2.11 -18.37 7.66
CA PHE A 114 -3.08 -19.10 6.85
C PHE A 114 -3.46 -18.31 5.59
N MET A 115 -3.71 -17.00 5.72
CA MET A 115 -3.91 -16.10 4.59
C MET A 115 -2.70 -16.10 3.66
N LEU A 116 -1.47 -16.07 4.20
CA LEU A 116 -0.24 -16.17 3.40
C LEU A 116 -0.20 -17.47 2.58
N GLY A 117 -0.49 -18.61 3.22
CA GLY A 117 -0.53 -19.90 2.53
C GLY A 117 -1.54 -19.94 1.39
N ILE A 118 -2.76 -19.42 1.61
CA ILE A 118 -3.78 -19.34 0.56
C ILE A 118 -3.37 -18.37 -0.55
N ALA A 119 -2.79 -17.22 -0.21
CA ALA A 119 -2.36 -16.22 -1.18
C ALA A 119 -1.29 -16.76 -2.12
N LEU A 120 -0.33 -17.54 -1.60
CA LEU A 120 0.72 -18.20 -2.38
C LEU A 120 0.18 -19.33 -3.27
N ALA A 121 -0.85 -20.05 -2.82
CA ALA A 121 -1.46 -21.14 -3.57
C ALA A 121 -2.48 -20.68 -4.62
N THR A 122 -3.14 -19.54 -4.41
CA THR A 122 -4.28 -19.08 -5.21
C THR A 122 -4.18 -17.62 -5.62
N ASN A 123 -4.83 -16.72 -4.88
CA ASN A 123 -4.79 -15.28 -5.09
C ASN A 123 -5.10 -14.53 -3.79
N LEU A 124 -4.76 -13.25 -3.76
CA LEU A 124 -4.91 -12.40 -2.57
C LEU A 124 -6.38 -12.18 -2.18
N GLY A 125 -7.30 -12.15 -3.14
CA GLY A 125 -8.73 -11.93 -2.88
C GLY A 125 -9.37 -13.09 -2.12
N VAL A 126 -9.09 -14.33 -2.54
CA VAL A 126 -9.56 -15.54 -1.86
C VAL A 126 -8.94 -15.64 -0.46
N ALA A 127 -7.64 -15.37 -0.33
CA ALA A 127 -6.97 -15.34 0.95
C ALA A 127 -7.62 -14.35 1.92
N PHE A 128 -7.96 -13.14 1.45
CA PHE A 128 -8.62 -12.12 2.26
C PHE A 128 -10.02 -12.54 2.71
N LEU A 129 -10.86 -13.06 1.81
CA LEU A 129 -12.23 -13.50 2.15
C LEU A 129 -12.22 -14.64 3.16
N VAL A 130 -11.39 -15.66 2.93
CA VAL A 130 -11.26 -16.79 3.84
C VAL A 130 -10.68 -16.34 5.19
N GLY A 131 -9.68 -15.45 5.17
CA GLY A 131 -9.08 -14.85 6.37
C GLY A 131 -10.10 -14.16 7.26
N ILE A 132 -11.03 -13.38 6.68
CA ILE A 132 -12.13 -12.75 7.42
C ILE A 132 -13.01 -13.81 8.10
N ILE A 133 -13.42 -14.85 7.38
CA ILE A 133 -14.27 -15.92 7.93
C ILE A 133 -13.58 -16.59 9.13
N VAL A 134 -12.31 -16.95 8.98
CA VAL A 134 -11.52 -17.60 10.04
C VAL A 134 -11.31 -16.65 11.24
N ALA A 135 -11.03 -15.38 11.00
CA ALA A 135 -10.87 -14.38 12.06
C ALA A 135 -12.16 -14.21 12.89
N TYR A 136 -13.33 -14.15 12.24
CA TYR A 136 -14.61 -14.08 12.94
C TYR A 136 -14.94 -15.38 13.69
N ALA A 137 -14.60 -16.53 13.13
CA ALA A 137 -14.80 -17.82 13.80
C ALA A 137 -14.00 -17.91 15.11
N PHE A 138 -12.75 -17.46 15.11
CA PHE A 138 -11.90 -17.42 16.32
C PHE A 138 -12.32 -16.38 17.35
N LYS A 139 -12.97 -15.29 16.92
CA LYS A 139 -13.53 -14.25 17.79
C LYS A 139 -14.84 -14.68 18.47
N SER A 140 -15.57 -15.62 17.88
CA SER A 140 -16.89 -16.06 18.38
C SER A 140 -16.82 -17.07 19.55
N ASP A 141 -15.66 -17.31 20.15
CA ASP A 141 -15.41 -18.28 21.25
C ASP A 141 -15.90 -19.73 21.01
N LYS A 142 -16.31 -20.09 19.79
CA LYS A 142 -16.73 -21.47 19.44
C LYS A 142 -15.57 -22.40 19.11
N LEU A 143 -14.36 -21.86 18.96
CA LEU A 143 -13.15 -22.60 18.62
C LEU A 143 -12.02 -22.13 19.53
N THR A 144 -11.90 -22.80 20.68
CA THR A 144 -10.75 -22.68 21.58
C THR A 144 -9.71 -23.70 21.13
N ILE A 145 -8.56 -23.21 20.66
CA ILE A 145 -7.32 -23.98 20.53
C ILE A 145 -6.36 -23.40 21.56
#